data_AF-A0A6M3IW61-F1
#
_entry.id   AF-A0A6M3IW61-F1
#
_cell.length_a   1.000
_cell.length_b   1.000
_cell.length_c   1.000
_cell.angle_alpha   90.00
_cell.angle_beta   90.00
_cell.angle_gamma   90.00
#
_symmetry.space_group_name_H-M   'P 1'
#
loop_
_entity.id
_entity.type
_entity.pdbx_description
1 polymer ?
#
loop_
_entity_poly.entity_id
_entity_poly.type
_entity_poly.pdbx_seq_one_letter_code
_entity_poly.pdbx_strand_id
1 'polypeptide(L)'
;MPEPKYNTIAENWAHFLMVDMSPDAPEVQRHEMKRAFYAGAASIMSLVVQAAIKETQDERLIALTKLKDELVAHVAQNTKGQSGA
;
A
#
# COMPACT_ATOMS: atom_id res chain seq x y z
N MET A 1 -17.02 -3.40 12.17
CA MET A 1 -15.94 -4.35 12.50
C MET A 1 -14.72 -3.54 12.92
N PRO A 2 -13.97 -3.90 13.97
CA PRO A 2 -12.71 -3.24 14.26
C PRO A 2 -11.74 -3.49 13.09
N GLU A 3 -11.05 -2.45 12.65
CA GLU A 3 -10.00 -2.58 11.64
C GLU A 3 -8.88 -3.49 12.16
N PRO A 4 -8.38 -4.43 11.35
CA PRO A 4 -7.27 -5.27 11.76
C PRO A 4 -6.02 -4.42 11.97
N LYS A 5 -5.42 -4.51 13.17
CA LYS A 5 -4.15 -3.85 13.49
C LYS A 5 -2.99 -4.71 12.99
N TYR A 6 -2.55 -4.45 11.76
CA TYR A 6 -1.29 -5.00 11.25
C TYR A 6 -0.14 -4.12 11.73
N ASN A 7 0.76 -4.66 12.56
CA ASN A 7 1.83 -3.91 13.20
C ASN A 7 3.09 -3.85 12.32
N THR A 8 3.22 -4.75 11.34
CA THR A 8 4.39 -4.83 10.46
C THR A 8 4.03 -4.91 8.98
N ILE A 9 4.98 -4.56 8.11
CA ILE A 9 4.84 -4.70 6.65
C ILE A 9 4.67 -6.18 6.28
N ALA A 10 5.32 -7.09 7.00
CA ALA A 10 5.21 -8.53 6.77
C ALA A 10 3.81 -9.08 7.09
N GLU A 11 3.18 -8.60 8.16
CA GLU A 11 1.79 -8.95 8.51
C GLU A 11 0.79 -8.39 7.48
N ASN A 12 1.01 -7.17 6.99
CA ASN A 12 0.20 -6.61 5.90
C ASN A 12 0.34 -7.42 4.60
N TRP A 13 1.55 -7.89 4.28
CA TRP A 13 1.77 -8.80 3.16
C TRP A 13 1.03 -10.12 3.34
N ALA A 14 1.09 -10.73 4.53
CA ALA A 14 0.38 -11.97 4.83
C ALA A 14 -1.15 -11.79 4.69
N HIS A 15 -1.69 -10.64 5.08
CA HIS A 15 -3.10 -10.34 4.88
C HIS A 15 -3.45 -10.16 3.40
N PHE A 16 -2.65 -9.41 2.65
CA PHE A 16 -2.83 -9.24 1.21
C PHE A 16 -2.84 -10.59 0.47
N LEU A 17 -1.96 -11.51 0.87
CA LEU A 17 -1.97 -12.88 0.35
C LEU A 17 -3.29 -13.62 0.57
N MET A 18 -3.97 -13.38 1.69
CA MET A 18 -5.24 -14.04 2.02
C MET A 18 -6.44 -13.42 1.30
N VAL A 19 -6.41 -12.11 1.03
CA VAL A 19 -7.56 -11.37 0.50
C VAL A 19 -7.52 -11.25 -1.01
N ASP A 20 -6.35 -10.95 -1.58
CA ASP A 20 -6.23 -10.49 -2.97
C ASP A 20 -5.44 -11.45 -3.88
N MET A 21 -4.67 -12.39 -3.32
CA MET A 21 -3.92 -13.36 -4.12
C MET A 21 -4.69 -14.67 -4.28
N SER A 22 -4.93 -15.06 -5.54
CA SER A 22 -5.50 -16.38 -5.84
C SER A 22 -4.65 -17.51 -5.22
N PRO A 23 -5.26 -18.52 -4.57
CA PRO A 23 -4.53 -19.67 -4.04
C PRO A 23 -3.84 -20.49 -5.14
N ASP A 24 -4.25 -20.32 -6.40
CA ASP A 24 -3.68 -21.00 -7.57
C ASP A 24 -2.74 -20.11 -8.38
N ALA A 25 -2.39 -18.92 -7.89
CA ALA A 25 -1.49 -18.01 -8.58
C ALA A 25 -0.12 -18.70 -8.85
N PRO A 26 0.38 -18.70 -10.11
CA PRO A 26 1.68 -19.24 -10.45
C PRO A 26 2.81 -18.59 -9.64
N GLU A 27 3.88 -19.34 -9.36
CA GLU A 27 4.99 -18.87 -8.52
C GLU A 27 5.61 -17.55 -9.02
N VAL A 28 5.74 -17.40 -10.33
CA VAL A 28 6.23 -16.15 -10.97
C VAL A 28 5.32 -14.97 -10.61
N GLN A 29 4.00 -15.14 -10.67
CA GLN A 29 3.05 -14.10 -10.29
C GLN A 29 3.18 -13.75 -8.80
N ARG A 30 3.37 -14.74 -7.93
CA ARG A 30 3.59 -14.51 -6.50
C ARG A 30 4.84 -13.70 -6.22
N HIS A 31 5.93 -14.01 -6.92
CA HIS A 31 7.20 -13.28 -6.81
C HIS A 31 7.06 -11.83 -7.29
N GLU A 32 6.41 -11.61 -8.43
CA GLU A 32 6.17 -10.26 -8.95
C GLU A 32 5.27 -9.44 -8.03
N MET A 33 4.17 -10.02 -7.54
CA MET A 33 3.29 -9.36 -6.57
C MET A 33 4.01 -9.03 -5.26
N LYS A 34 4.85 -9.95 -4.76
CA LYS A 34 5.67 -9.70 -3.57
C LYS A 34 6.64 -8.55 -3.81
N ARG A 35 7.34 -8.54 -4.94
CA ARG A 35 8.29 -7.47 -5.29
C ARG A 35 7.59 -6.11 -5.39
N ALA A 36 6.43 -6.05 -6.05
CA ALA A 36 5.63 -4.84 -6.17
C ALA A 36 5.15 -4.33 -4.80
N PHE A 37 4.64 -5.23 -3.94
CA PHE A 37 4.19 -4.89 -2.59
C PHE A 37 5.29 -4.24 -1.75
N TYR A 38 6.46 -4.87 -1.66
CA TYR A 38 7.57 -4.35 -0.86
C TYR A 38 8.18 -3.07 -1.45
N ALA A 39 8.21 -2.92 -2.78
CA ALA A 39 8.63 -1.68 -3.43
C ALA A 39 7.69 -0.50 -3.08
N GLY A 40 6.37 -0.74 -3.09
CA GLY A 40 5.38 0.23 -2.64
C GLY A 40 5.56 0.60 -1.16
N ALA A 41 5.70 -0.39 -0.28
CA ALA A 41 5.92 -0.16 1.15
C ALA A 41 7.19 0.66 1.43
N ALA A 42 8.30 0.34 0.75
CA ALA A 42 9.56 1.09 0.86
C ALA A 42 9.41 2.55 0.37
N SER A 43 8.68 2.76 -0.72
CA SER A 43 8.43 4.10 -1.28
C SER A 43 7.61 4.96 -0.31
N ILE A 44 6.54 4.40 0.28
CA ILE A 44 5.73 5.08 1.30
C ILE A 44 6.58 5.44 2.53
N MET A 45 7.37 4.49 3.05
CA MET A 45 8.26 4.77 4.18
C MET A 45 9.26 5.89 3.88
N SER A 46 9.85 5.89 2.68
CA SER A 46 10.77 6.96 2.25
C SER A 46 10.09 8.32 2.26
N LEU A 47 8.85 8.41 1.76
CA LEU A 47 8.08 9.65 1.73
C LEU A 47 7.71 10.13 3.15
N VAL A 48 7.29 9.22 4.03
CA VAL A 48 6.99 9.52 5.44
C VAL A 48 8.23 10.03 6.17
N VAL A 49 9.39 9.39 5.97
CA VAL A 49 10.67 9.81 6.56
C VAL A 49 11.09 11.19 6.04
N GLN A 50 10.94 11.45 4.74
CA GLN A 50 11.25 12.76 4.16
C GLN A 50 10.38 13.88 4.73
N ALA A 51 9.07 13.63 4.88
CA ALA A 51 8.16 14.57 5.52
C ALA A 51 8.54 14.79 6.99
N ALA A 52 8.92 13.74 7.72
CA ALA A 52 9.29 13.83 9.13
C ALA A 52 10.54 14.69 9.38
N ILE A 53 11.51 14.70 8.46
CA ILE A 53 12.84 15.33 8.65
C ILE A 53 12.85 16.84 8.33
N LYS A 54 11.92 17.37 7.53
CA LYS A 54 12.09 18.71 6.92
C LYS A 54 11.07 19.77 7.31
N GLU A 55 10.01 19.43 8.02
CA GLU A 55 8.81 20.27 8.02
C GLU A 55 8.23 20.54 9.42
N THR A 56 7.51 21.66 9.55
CA THR A 56 6.64 21.95 10.69
C THR A 56 5.50 20.93 10.77
N GLN A 57 4.78 20.88 11.91
CA GLN A 57 3.71 19.89 12.10
C GLN A 57 2.58 20.00 11.07
N ASP A 58 2.28 21.22 10.59
CA ASP A 58 1.24 21.50 9.61
C ASP A 58 1.65 21.09 8.18
N GLU A 59 2.89 21.37 7.80
CA GLU A 59 3.45 20.96 6.50
C GLU A 59 3.48 19.43 6.36
N ARG A 60 3.87 18.73 7.44
CA ARG A 60 3.80 17.25 7.50
C ARG A 60 2.38 16.72 7.29
N LEU A 61 1.39 17.36 7.92
CA LEU A 61 -0.01 16.96 7.77
C LEU A 61 -0.50 17.15 6.33
N ILE A 62 -0.10 18.24 5.68
CA ILE A 62 -0.41 18.51 4.26
C ILE A 62 0.23 17.46 3.36
N ALA A 63 1.51 17.15 3.56
CA ALA A 63 2.24 16.15 2.77
C ALA A 63 1.61 14.75 2.90
N LEU A 64 1.30 14.33 4.13
CA LEU A 64 0.65 13.05 4.40
C LEU A 64 -0.78 13.00 3.84
N THR A 65 -1.53 14.11 3.88
CA THR A 65 -2.89 14.18 3.32
C THR A 65 -2.87 14.03 1.80
N LYS A 66 -1.97 14.73 1.11
CA LYS A 66 -1.80 14.59 -0.36
C LYS A 66 -1.45 13.17 -0.76
N LEU A 67 -0.52 12.54 -0.04
CA LEU A 67 -0.13 11.16 -0.29
C LEU A 67 -1.30 10.19 -0.10
N LYS A 68 -2.07 10.37 0.97
CA LYS A 68 -3.27 9.58 1.25
C LYS A 68 -4.30 9.72 0.11
N ASP A 69 -4.55 10.94 -0.34
CA ASP A 69 -5.54 11.21 -1.40
C ASP A 69 -5.11 10.60 -2.75
N GLU A 70 -3.82 10.66 -3.08
CA GLU A 70 -3.26 10.00 -4.28
C GLU A 70 -3.41 8.48 -4.23
N LEU A 71 -3.10 7.87 -3.08
CA LEU A 71 -3.26 6.42 -2.89
C LEU A 71 -4.73 5.98 -3.00
N VAL A 72 -5.65 6.74 -2.40
CA VAL A 72 -7.09 6.46 -2.50
C VAL A 72 -7.57 6.54 -3.95
N ALA A 73 -7.13 7.55 -4.70
CA ALA A 73 -7.46 7.69 -6.11
C ALA A 73 -6.93 6.52 -6.96
N HIS A 74 -5.68 6.10 -6.71
CA HIS A 74 -5.07 4.98 -7.42
C HIS A 74 -5.78 3.65 -7.15
N VAL A 75 -6.12 3.38 -5.88
CA VAL A 75 -6.88 2.17 -5.50
C VAL A 75 -8.26 2.17 -6.15
N ALA A 76 -8.97 3.31 -6.16
CA ALA A 76 -10.30 3.44 -6.77
C ALA A 76 -10.29 3.24 -8.30
N GLN A 77 -9.20 3.61 -8.98
CA GLN A 77 -9.03 3.37 -10.42
C GLN A 77 -8.76 1.89 -10.71
N ASN A 78 -7.93 1.24 -9.89
CA ASN A 78 -7.58 -0.16 -10.08
C ASN A 78 -8.72 -1.13 -9.71
N THR A 79 -9.61 -0.76 -8.78
CA THR A 79 -10.81 -1.56 -8.45
C THR A 79 -11.89 -1.49 -9.53
N LYS A 80 -12.01 -0.37 -10.26
CA LYS A 80 -12.95 -0.26 -11.38
C LYS A 80 -12.51 -1.05 -12.62
N GLY A 81 -11.20 -1.25 -12.80
CA GLY A 81 -10.63 -2.00 -13.93
C GLY A 81 -10.78 -3.53 -13.84
N GLN A 82 -11.06 -4.09 -12.67
CA GLN A 82 -11.21 -5.54 -12.47
C GLN A 82 -12.66 -6.05 -12.57
N SER A 83 -13.65 -5.16 -12.70
CA SER A 83 -15.07 -5.55 -12.74
C SER A 83 -15.64 -5.73 -14.17
N GLY A 84 -14.77 -5.82 -15.19
CA GLY A 84 -15.14 -5.83 -16.61
C GLY A 84 -14.31 -6.77 -17.49
N ALA A 85 -13.92 -7.94 -16.97
CA ALA A 85 -13.34 -9.03 -17.76
C ALA A 85 -14.08 -10.34 -17.47
#